data_AF-W1YNV3-F1
#
_entry.id   AF-W1YNV3-F1
#
_cell.length_a   1.000
_cell.length_b   1.000
_cell.length_c   1.000
_cell.angle_alpha   90.00
_cell.angle_beta   90.00
_cell.angle_gamma   90.00
#
_symmetry.space_group_name_H-M   'P 1'
#
loop_
_entity.id
_entity.type
_entity.pdbx_description
1 polymer ?
#
loop_
_entity_poly.entity_id
_entity_poly.type
_entity_poly.pdbx_seq_one_letter_code
_entity_poly.pdbx_strand_id
1 'polypeptide(L)' 'QASIENIRGSKTIVSIAHRLSTVQDANEIVYIEYGKIKEKGSFNELIELKGAFYNLWIRQKSGS' A
#
# COMPACT_ATOMS: atom_id res chain seq x y z
N GLN A 1 -22.00 -8.30 1.78
CA GLN A 1 -20.83 -7.51 2.21
C GLN A 1 -21.00 -6.09 1.68
N ALA A 2 -20.92 -5.04 2.49
CA ALA A 2 -20.72 -3.70 1.91
C ALA A 2 -19.32 -3.66 1.28
N SER A 3 -19.19 -3.21 0.03
CA SER A 3 -17.87 -3.02 -0.58
C SER A 3 -17.09 -2.00 0.25
N ILE A 4 -15.78 -2.21 0.44
CA ILE A 4 -14.88 -1.25 1.10
C ILE A 4 -15.01 0.14 0.46
N GLU A 5 -15.30 0.18 -0.84
CA GLU A 5 -15.55 1.41 -1.60
C GLU A 5 -16.76 2.20 -1.08
N ASN A 6 -17.84 1.52 -0.67
CA ASN A 6 -19.08 2.17 -0.24
C ASN A 6 -18.97 2.86 1.12
N ILE A 7 -17.94 2.52 1.91
CA ILE A 7 -17.69 3.12 3.22
C ILE A 7 -16.52 4.12 3.20
N ARG A 8 -15.80 4.26 2.07
CA ARG A 8 -14.79 5.30 1.90
C ARG A 8 -15.40 6.68 2.15
N GLY A 9 -14.65 7.55 2.84
CA GLY A 9 -15.09 8.91 3.17
C GLY A 9 -16.01 9.03 4.39
N SER A 10 -16.62 7.94 4.88
CA SER A 10 -17.44 7.95 6.09
C SER A 10 -16.77 7.27 7.30
N LYS A 11 -15.71 6.50 7.05
CA LYS A 11 -14.98 5.74 8.08
C LYS A 11 -13.48 5.76 7.80
N THR A 12 -12.69 5.62 8.87
CA THR A 12 -11.28 5.27 8.76
C THR A 12 -11.15 3.79 8.40
N ILE A 13 -10.39 3.48 7.35
CA ILE A 13 -10.17 2.12 6.87
C ILE A 13 -8.69 1.81 7.00
N VAL A 14 -8.38 0.75 7.75
CA VAL A 14 -7.02 0.20 7.83
C VAL A 14 -7.04 -1.16 7.15
N SER A 15 -6.25 -1.31 6.09
CA SER A 15 -6.15 -2.55 5.31
C SER A 15 -4.73 -3.10 5.41
N ILE A 16 -4.62 -4.40 5.69
CA ILE A 16 -3.35 -5.14 5.69
C ILE A 16 -3.41 -6.13 4.52
N ALA A 17 -2.52 -5.97 3.55
CA ALA A 17 -2.57 -6.76 2.33
C ALA A 17 -1.19 -7.31 1.95
N HIS A 18 -1.19 -8.53 1.42
CA HIS A 18 -0.03 -9.11 0.76
C HIS A 18 0.06 -8.72 -0.72
N ARG A 19 -1.10 -8.53 -1.37
CA ARG A 19 -1.20 -8.07 -2.75
C ARG A 19 -1.11 -6.57 -2.80
N LEU A 20 -0.12 -6.06 -3.52
CA LEU A 20 0.08 -4.64 -3.61
C LEU A 20 -1.01 -3.90 -4.41
N SER A 21 -1.73 -4.58 -5.31
CA SER A 21 -2.88 -3.98 -6.01
C SER A 21 -3.99 -3.53 -5.06
N THR A 22 -4.09 -4.14 -3.87
CA THR A 22 -5.09 -3.77 -2.85
C THR A 22 -4.74 -2.48 -2.10
N VAL A 23 -3.47 -2.07 -2.09
CA VAL A 23 -3.02 -0.87 -1.37
C VAL A 23 -2.83 0.34 -2.28
N GLN A 24 -2.89 0.17 -3.60
CA GLN A 24 -2.64 1.24 -4.58
C GLN A 24 -3.62 2.43 -4.42
N ASP A 25 -4.87 2.15 -4.05
CA ASP A 25 -5.90 3.18 -3.88
C ASP A 25 -5.97 3.74 -2.44
N ALA A 26 -5.02 3.40 -1.57
CA ALA A 26 -4.98 3.92 -0.21
C ALA A 26 -4.54 5.39 -0.20
N ASN A 27 -5.11 6.19 0.69
CA ASN A 27 -4.68 7.58 0.88
C ASN A 27 -3.24 7.65 1.43
N GLU A 28 -2.87 6.67 2.26
CA GLU A 28 -1.54 6.54 2.83
C GLU A 28 -1.20 5.06 2.95
N ILE A 29 0.04 4.71 2.61
CA ILE A 29 0.61 3.38 2.72
C ILE A 29 1.72 3.42 3.76
N VAL A 30 1.74 2.44 4.65
CA VAL A 30 2.80 2.23 5.64
C VAL A 30 3.47 0.90 5.34
N TYR A 31 4.72 0.95 4.86
CA TYR A 31 5.51 -0.24 4.59
C TYR A 31 6.30 -0.63 5.84
N ILE A 32 6.07 -1.86 6.31
CA ILE A 32 6.69 -2.42 7.52
C ILE A 32 7.60 -3.57 7.12
N GLU A 33 8.83 -3.56 7.64
CA GLU A 33 9.80 -4.63 7.45
C GLU A 33 10.55 -4.85 8.76
N TYR A 34 10.74 -6.13 9.16
CA TYR A 34 11.39 -6.51 10.41
C TYR A 34 10.81 -5.78 11.65
N GLY A 35 9.48 -5.62 11.69
CA GLY A 35 8.78 -4.98 12.81
C GLY A 35 8.96 -3.46 12.92
N LYS A 36 9.52 -2.80 11.88
CA LYS A 36 9.72 -1.35 11.86
C LYS A 36 9.06 -0.74 10.63
N ILE A 37 8.52 0.48 10.78
CA ILE A 37 8.08 1.30 9.65
C ILE A 37 9.32 1.70 8.87
N LYS A 38 9.41 1.25 7.62
CA LYS A 38 10.51 1.59 6.71
C LYS A 38 10.19 2.81 5.88
N GLU A 39 8.97 2.85 5.33
CA GLU A 39 8.51 3.92 4.46
C GLU A 39 7.03 4.21 4.72
N LYS A 40 6.62 5.46 4.53
CA LYS A 40 5.24 5.92 4.68
C LYS A 40 4.98 7.05 3.68
N GLY A 41 3.84 6.99 2.99
CA GLY A 41 3.45 8.00 2.01
C GLY A 41 2.29 7.51 1.14
N SER A 42 1.83 8.34 0.22
CA SER A 42 0.96 7.92 -0.87
C SER A 42 1.67 6.95 -1.81
N PHE A 43 0.90 6.20 -2.60
CA PHE A 43 1.47 5.28 -3.57
C PHE A 43 2.48 5.95 -4.52
N ASN A 44 2.13 7.11 -5.07
CA ASN A 44 2.98 7.82 -6.03
C ASN A 44 4.30 8.28 -5.39
N GLU A 45 4.23 8.86 -4.19
CA GLU A 45 5.44 9.27 -3.46
C GLU A 45 6.38 8.08 -3.21
N LEU A 46 5.83 6.94 -2.77
CA LEU A 46 6.64 5.74 -2.50
C LEU A 46 7.26 5.13 -3.77
N ILE A 47 6.57 5.22 -4.91
CA ILE A 47 7.10 4.79 -6.20
C ILE A 47 8.21 5.74 -6.69
N GLU A 48 8.02 7.05 -6.54
CA GLU A 48 9.01 8.07 -6.92
C GLU A 48 10.30 8.00 -6.10
N LEU A 49 10.20 7.66 -4.81
CA LEU A 49 11.35 7.45 -3.94
C LEU A 49 12.26 6.31 -4.42
N LYS A 50 11.74 5.37 -5.22
CA LYS A 50 12.46 4.16 -5.69
C LYS A 50 13.15 3.39 -4.54
N GLY A 51 12.53 3.40 -3.36
CA GLY A 51 13.03 2.80 -2.14
C GLY A 51 12.67 1.32 -1.95
N ALA A 52 12.58 0.90 -0.70
CA ALA A 52 12.25 -0.47 -0.31
C ALA A 52 10.84 -0.87 -0.75
N PHE A 53 9.84 0.01 -0.64
CA PHE A 53 8.48 -0.27 -1.13
C PHE A 53 8.47 -0.48 -2.65
N TYR A 54 9.16 0.38 -3.41
CA TYR A 54 9.28 0.27 -4.85
C TYR A 54 9.94 -1.06 -5.29
N ASN A 55 10.99 -1.48 -4.58
CA ASN A 55 11.66 -2.75 -4.85
C ASN A 55 10.74 -3.95 -4.63
N LEU A 56 9.91 -3.92 -3.58
CA LEU A 56 8.86 -4.91 -3.37
C LEU A 56 7.83 -4.88 -4.50
N TRP A 57 7.43 -3.68 -4.94
CA TRP A 57 6.46 -3.48 -6.00
C TRP A 57 6.88 -4.11 -7.33
N ILE A 58 8.11 -3.86 -7.78
CA ILE A 58 8.63 -4.49 -8.99
C ILE A 58 8.61 -6.01 -8.86
N ARG A 59 9.09 -6.56 -7.72
CA ARG A 59 9.17 -8.00 -7.51
C ARG A 59 7.80 -8.68 -7.60
N GLN A 60 6.77 -8.09 -7.01
CA GLN A 60 5.41 -8.65 -7.11
C GLN A 60 4.79 -8.48 -8.50
N LYS A 61 5.10 -7.39 -9.20
CA LYS A 61 4.61 -7.15 -10.56
C LYS A 61 5.25 -8.09 -11.60
N SER A 62 6.52 -8.46 -11.42
CA SER A 62 7.23 -9.39 -12.31
C SER A 62 6.84 -10.87 -12.11
N GLY A 63 6.07 -11.19 -11.07
CA GLY A 63 5.56 -12.54 -10.82
C GLY A 63 4.12 -12.78 -11.32
N SER A 64 3.55 -11.84 -12.08
CA SER A 64 2.21 -11.93 -12.69
C SER A 64 2.30 -12.00 -14.21
#